data_AF-A0A520GWC0-F1
#
_entry.id   AF-A0A520GWC0-F1
#
_cell.length_a   1.000
_cell.length_b   1.000
_cell.length_c   1.000
_cell.angle_alpha   90.00
_cell.angle_beta   90.00
_cell.angle_gamma   90.00
#
_symmetry.space_group_name_H-M   'P 1'
#
loop_
_entity.id
_entity.type
_entity.pdbx_description
1 polymer ?
#
loop_
_entity_poly.entity_id
_entity_poly.type
_entity_poly.pdbx_seq_one_letter_code
_entity_poly.pdbx_strand_id
1 'polypeptide(L)'
;MACPQMYSIINNRESALVFILNCFFACWRKTAGLINMHPSVVIITKNEAHIIGNTLRSLEGLAADIVIVDSGSTDDTISICRNFHCHIIETKWLGYGPTKNLGIDAAGEEWILSIDADEAVDESLKQSILALTGGDDQTAYKLNFHTFFGSKRIRFGAWGKDKHIRLFNRKKVRWNDAAVHENLVMSEGIIIKEIAGNILHYTSNSIADYQ
;
A
#
# COMPACT_ATOMS: atom_id res chain seq x y z
N MET A 1 -26.89 42.34 21.33
CA MET A 1 -25.86 43.37 21.62
C MET A 1 -24.73 43.14 20.65
N ALA A 2 -24.40 44.14 19.83
CA ALA A 2 -23.28 44.11 18.91
C ALA A 2 -22.24 45.17 19.32
N CYS A 3 -21.01 44.98 18.79
CA CYS A 3 -19.91 45.94 18.59
C CYS A 3 -18.75 45.94 19.64
N PRO A 4 -17.50 46.35 19.29
CA PRO A 4 -16.56 45.73 18.33
C PRO A 4 -15.04 45.89 18.69
N GLN A 5 -14.16 45.23 17.93
CA GLN A 5 -12.88 45.73 17.36
C GLN A 5 -12.40 44.61 16.39
N MET A 6 -12.37 44.71 15.06
CA MET A 6 -11.87 45.74 14.12
C MET A 6 -10.36 45.97 14.34
N TYR A 7 -9.39 45.73 13.45
CA TYR A 7 -9.31 45.46 12.00
C TYR A 7 -7.82 45.14 11.66
N SER A 8 -7.53 44.31 10.66
CA SER A 8 -6.54 44.55 9.56
C SER A 8 -6.49 43.33 8.62
N ILE A 9 -7.37 43.23 7.62
CA ILE A 9 -7.24 43.74 6.25
C ILE A 9 -6.39 42.85 5.30
N ILE A 10 -7.13 42.08 4.49
CA ILE A 10 -7.05 41.88 3.01
C ILE A 10 -5.70 41.32 2.48
N ASN A 11 -5.61 40.18 1.80
CA ASN A 11 -6.12 39.97 0.44
C ASN A 11 -5.87 38.52 0.01
N ASN A 12 -6.91 37.69 -0.01
CA ASN A 12 -7.14 36.80 -1.14
C ASN A 12 -8.56 36.20 -1.07
N ARG A 13 -9.51 36.84 -1.77
CA ARG A 13 -10.89 36.30 -1.85
C ARG A 13 -10.93 34.94 -2.57
N GLU A 14 -9.91 34.62 -3.36
CA GLU A 14 -9.77 33.30 -3.98
C GLU A 14 -9.39 32.21 -2.97
N SER A 15 -8.53 32.49 -1.99
CA SER A 15 -8.09 31.50 -0.99
C SER A 15 -9.22 31.09 -0.04
N ALA A 16 -10.09 32.02 0.35
CA ALA A 16 -11.23 31.71 1.21
C ALA A 16 -12.30 30.89 0.48
N LEU A 17 -12.54 31.17 -0.81
CA LEU A 17 -13.43 30.38 -1.66
C LEU A 17 -12.87 29.00 -1.95
N VAL A 18 -11.56 28.86 -2.20
CA VAL A 18 -10.88 27.56 -2.35
C VAL A 18 -10.90 26.77 -1.05
N PHE A 19 -10.70 27.40 0.11
CA PHE A 19 -10.76 26.71 1.41
C PHE A 19 -12.18 26.25 1.76
N ILE A 20 -13.18 27.11 1.52
CA ILE A 20 -14.60 26.76 1.71
C ILE A 20 -15.03 25.71 0.69
N LEU A 21 -14.64 25.81 -0.59
CA LEU A 21 -14.88 24.74 -1.58
C LEU A 21 -14.18 23.45 -1.16
N ASN A 22 -12.93 23.48 -0.71
CA ASN A 22 -12.22 22.27 -0.28
C ASN A 22 -12.85 21.65 0.98
N CYS A 23 -13.31 22.46 1.93
CA CYS A 23 -14.08 21.97 3.08
C CYS A 23 -15.46 21.44 2.65
N PHE A 24 -16.14 22.07 1.68
CA PHE A 24 -17.40 21.58 1.12
C PHE A 24 -17.21 20.31 0.29
N PHE A 25 -16.13 20.16 -0.48
CA PHE A 25 -15.79 18.95 -1.22
C PHE A 25 -15.37 17.81 -0.27
N ALA A 26 -14.59 18.10 0.77
CA ALA A 26 -14.23 17.12 1.80
C ALA A 26 -15.46 16.69 2.63
N CYS A 27 -16.38 17.61 2.92
CA CYS A 27 -17.62 17.32 3.64
C CYS A 27 -18.66 16.62 2.74
N TRP A 28 -18.78 17.00 1.45
CA TRP A 28 -19.68 16.35 0.48
C TRP A 28 -19.21 14.93 0.14
N ARG A 29 -17.90 14.71 -0.06
CA ARG A 29 -17.33 13.38 -0.30
C ARG A 29 -17.64 12.40 0.84
N LYS A 30 -17.70 12.88 2.09
CA LYS A 30 -18.13 12.06 3.23
C LYS A 30 -19.64 11.74 3.24
N THR A 31 -20.49 12.58 2.66
CA THR A 31 -21.95 12.39 2.68
C THR A 31 -22.50 11.55 1.50
N ALA A 32 -21.71 11.27 0.47
CA ALA A 32 -22.19 10.57 -0.75
C ALA A 32 -21.81 9.07 -0.85
N GLY A 33 -21.11 8.49 0.12
CA GLY A 33 -20.81 7.04 0.13
C GLY A 33 -19.89 6.53 -1.00
N LEU A 34 -19.26 7.43 -1.76
CA LEU A 34 -18.43 7.14 -2.94
C LEU A 34 -17.01 7.69 -2.74
N ILE A 35 -16.32 7.21 -1.71
CA ILE A 35 -14.88 7.46 -1.58
C ILE A 35 -14.17 6.20 -2.08
N ASN A 36 -13.50 6.31 -3.23
CA ASN A 36 -12.61 5.29 -3.73
C ASN A 36 -11.56 4.94 -2.65
N MET A 37 -11.29 3.66 -2.44
CA MET A 37 -10.30 3.23 -1.46
C MET A 37 -8.89 3.57 -1.97
N HIS A 38 -8.19 4.42 -1.22
CA HIS A 38 -6.76 4.67 -1.37
C HIS A 38 -6.06 4.14 -0.11
N PRO A 39 -5.44 2.94 -0.15
CA PRO A 39 -4.79 2.36 1.02
C PRO A 39 -3.38 2.94 1.24
N SER A 40 -2.85 2.71 2.43
CA SER A 40 -1.41 2.73 2.66
C SER A 40 -0.78 1.51 2.03
N VAL A 41 0.33 1.69 1.33
CA VAL A 41 1.12 0.58 0.81
C VAL A 41 2.33 0.37 1.69
N VAL A 42 2.50 -0.83 2.22
CA VAL A 42 3.65 -1.20 3.06
C VAL A 42 4.54 -2.16 2.28
N ILE A 43 5.80 -1.75 2.09
CA ILE A 43 6.80 -2.50 1.33
C ILE A 43 8.02 -2.74 2.20
N ILE A 44 8.43 -4.01 2.33
CA ILE A 44 9.73 -4.35 2.91
C ILE A 44 10.76 -4.48 1.79
N THR A 45 12.00 -4.07 2.02
CA THR A 45 13.02 -4.12 0.96
C THR A 45 14.43 -4.28 1.50
N LYS A 46 15.31 -4.83 0.66
CA LYS A 46 16.76 -4.84 0.84
C LYS A 46 17.44 -5.11 -0.51
N ASN A 47 18.21 -4.15 -1.01
CA ASN A 47 18.98 -4.26 -2.26
C ASN A 47 18.15 -4.56 -3.52
N GLU A 48 17.05 -3.82 -3.70
CA GLU A 48 16.08 -4.00 -4.78
C GLU A 48 16.11 -2.85 -5.80
N ALA A 49 17.24 -2.15 -5.94
CA ALA A 49 17.34 -0.98 -6.83
C ALA A 49 16.97 -1.31 -8.29
N HIS A 50 17.22 -2.55 -8.69
CA HIS A 50 16.96 -3.03 -10.05
C HIS A 50 15.46 -3.15 -10.40
N ILE A 51 14.57 -3.25 -9.39
CA ILE A 51 13.16 -3.54 -9.62
C ILE A 51 12.17 -2.65 -8.86
N ILE A 52 12.53 -2.11 -7.70
CA ILE A 52 11.62 -1.37 -6.82
C ILE A 52 10.96 -0.17 -7.53
N GLY A 53 11.64 0.44 -8.50
CA GLY A 53 11.06 1.51 -9.31
C GLY A 53 9.85 1.06 -10.14
N ASN A 54 9.77 -0.20 -10.58
CA ASN A 54 8.60 -0.76 -11.27
C ASN A 54 7.43 -0.90 -10.29
N THR A 55 7.70 -1.45 -9.10
CA THR A 55 6.73 -1.57 -8.02
C THR A 55 6.14 -0.22 -7.66
N LEU A 56 6.98 0.78 -7.38
CA LEU A 56 6.53 2.13 -7.01
C LEU A 56 5.69 2.80 -8.11
N ARG A 57 6.11 2.71 -9.37
CA ARG A 57 5.31 3.23 -10.50
C ARG A 57 3.93 2.58 -10.60
N SER A 58 3.82 1.29 -10.30
CA SER A 58 2.52 0.59 -10.36
C SER A 58 1.50 1.14 -9.36
N LEU A 59 1.98 1.77 -8.27
CA LEU A 59 1.17 2.33 -7.19
C LEU A 59 0.69 3.77 -7.46
N GLU A 60 1.19 4.43 -8.49
CA GLU A 60 0.77 5.79 -8.84
C GLU A 60 -0.74 5.83 -9.10
N GLY A 61 -1.42 6.78 -8.45
CA GLY A 61 -2.88 6.94 -8.50
C GLY A 61 -3.67 5.93 -7.65
N LEU A 62 -3.00 4.98 -7.00
CA LEU A 62 -3.63 4.01 -6.09
C LEU A 62 -3.37 4.34 -4.62
N ALA A 63 -2.10 4.46 -4.24
CA ALA A 63 -1.70 4.62 -2.84
C ALA A 63 -2.02 6.02 -2.30
N ALA A 64 -2.55 6.10 -1.08
CA ALA A 64 -2.64 7.36 -0.33
C ALA A 64 -1.27 7.74 0.26
N ASP A 65 -0.55 6.73 0.75
CA ASP A 65 0.80 6.81 1.31
C ASP A 65 1.55 5.51 1.04
N ILE A 66 2.88 5.62 0.97
CA ILE A 66 3.78 4.47 0.75
C ILE A 66 4.80 4.47 1.87
N VAL A 67 4.86 3.37 2.61
CA VAL A 67 5.83 3.12 3.68
C VAL A 67 6.82 2.06 3.21
N ILE A 68 8.09 2.44 3.15
CA ILE A 68 9.21 1.55 2.86
C ILE A 68 9.89 1.20 4.17
N VAL A 69 10.03 -0.09 4.45
CA VAL A 69 10.84 -0.60 5.56
C VAL A 69 12.09 -1.25 4.98
N ASP A 70 13.19 -0.52 5.02
CA ASP A 70 14.47 -0.95 4.49
C ASP A 70 15.29 -1.69 5.56
N SER A 71 15.79 -2.87 5.19
CA SER A 71 16.54 -3.75 6.09
C SER A 71 18.06 -3.66 5.89
N GLY A 72 18.56 -2.48 5.52
CA GLY A 72 19.97 -2.18 5.31
C GLY A 72 20.42 -2.37 3.86
N SER A 73 19.74 -1.69 2.93
CA SER A 73 20.20 -1.60 1.54
C SER A 73 21.52 -0.85 1.44
N THR A 74 22.38 -1.33 0.56
CA THR A 74 23.70 -0.72 0.24
C THR A 74 23.80 -0.28 -1.22
N ASP A 75 22.76 -0.54 -2.01
CA ASP A 75 22.62 -0.10 -3.39
C ASP A 75 21.72 1.16 -3.49
N ASP A 76 21.27 1.49 -4.70
CA ASP A 76 20.45 2.68 -4.95
C ASP A 76 18.98 2.56 -4.53
N THR A 77 18.57 1.49 -3.82
CA THR A 77 17.16 1.22 -3.45
C THR A 77 16.52 2.41 -2.73
N ILE A 78 17.19 2.93 -1.70
CA ILE A 78 16.70 4.06 -0.90
C ILE A 78 16.63 5.34 -1.74
N SER A 79 17.66 5.58 -2.57
CA SER A 79 17.71 6.74 -3.47
C SER A 79 16.53 6.73 -4.45
N ILE A 80 16.19 5.57 -5.01
CA ILE A 80 15.02 5.41 -5.87
C ILE A 80 13.73 5.68 -5.09
N CYS A 81 13.55 5.09 -3.90
CA CYS A 81 12.36 5.30 -3.07
C CYS A 81 12.12 6.78 -2.73
N ARG A 82 13.19 7.54 -2.45
CA ARG A 82 13.08 8.99 -2.15
C ARG A 82 12.47 9.79 -3.31
N ASN A 83 12.72 9.40 -4.56
CA ASN A 83 12.14 10.07 -5.73
C ASN A 83 10.61 9.89 -5.84
N PHE A 84 10.05 8.90 -5.15
CA PHE A 84 8.60 8.64 -5.09
C PHE A 84 7.94 9.21 -3.83
N HIS A 85 8.64 10.05 -3.05
CA HIS A 85 8.11 10.69 -1.82
C HIS A 85 7.59 9.69 -0.77
N CYS A 86 8.21 8.51 -0.70
CA CYS A 86 7.82 7.48 0.27
C CYS A 86 8.27 7.85 1.70
N HIS A 87 7.54 7.36 2.70
CA HIS A 87 7.99 7.34 4.09
C HIS A 87 8.95 6.17 4.28
N ILE A 88 10.23 6.45 4.52
CA ILE A 88 11.27 5.43 4.62
C ILE A 88 11.66 5.21 6.09
N ILE A 89 11.66 3.94 6.50
CA ILE A 89 12.09 3.46 7.81
C ILE A 89 13.27 2.53 7.60
N GLU A 90 14.44 2.92 8.07
CA GLU A 90 15.64 2.08 8.03
C GLU A 90 15.76 1.31 9.35
N THR A 91 15.90 -0.02 9.26
CA THR A 91 16.02 -0.91 10.43
C THR A 91 16.97 -2.07 10.14
N LYS A 92 17.42 -2.75 11.21
CA LYS A 92 17.94 -4.11 11.05
C LYS A 92 16.81 -5.08 10.66
N TRP A 93 17.13 -6.19 10.01
CA TRP A 93 16.15 -7.24 9.73
C TRP A 93 15.54 -7.79 11.02
N LEU A 94 14.21 -7.72 11.14
CA LEU A 94 13.44 -8.20 12.30
C LEU A 94 12.71 -9.53 12.03
N GLY A 95 12.82 -10.07 10.81
CA GLY A 95 11.95 -11.13 10.29
C GLY A 95 10.79 -10.56 9.47
N TYR A 96 10.15 -11.38 8.65
CA TYR A 96 9.14 -10.92 7.68
C TYR A 96 7.94 -10.24 8.36
N GLY A 97 7.27 -10.95 9.28
CA GLY A 97 6.11 -10.42 9.99
C GLY A 97 6.40 -9.16 10.80
N PRO A 98 7.41 -9.15 11.69
CA PRO A 98 7.77 -7.96 12.46
C PRO A 98 8.18 -6.76 11.59
N THR A 99 8.91 -6.98 10.49
CA THR A 99 9.31 -5.89 9.58
C THR A 99 8.09 -5.33 8.84
N LYS A 100 7.16 -6.17 8.39
CA LYS A 100 5.89 -5.74 7.79
C LYS A 100 5.02 -4.98 8.80
N ASN A 101 4.94 -5.45 10.05
CA ASN A 101 4.20 -4.79 11.12
C ASN A 101 4.77 -3.40 11.46
N LEU A 102 6.10 -3.23 11.45
CA LEU A 102 6.73 -1.92 11.63
C LEU A 102 6.24 -0.90 10.58
N GLY A 103 6.12 -1.32 9.32
CA GLY A 103 5.55 -0.49 8.27
C GLY A 103 4.04 -0.22 8.45
N ILE A 104 3.27 -1.23 8.88
CA ILE A 104 1.84 -1.10 9.18
C ILE A 104 1.58 -0.08 10.30
N ASP A 105 2.44 -0.03 11.31
CA ASP A 105 2.31 0.92 12.42
C ASP A 105 2.61 2.36 11.99
N ALA A 106 3.47 2.54 10.99
CA ALA A 106 3.81 3.85 10.42
C ALA A 106 2.88 4.33 9.30
N ALA A 107 1.97 3.47 8.83
CA ALA A 107 1.00 3.77 7.78
C ALA A 107 0.06 4.93 8.17
N GLY A 108 -0.29 5.77 7.20
CA GLY A 108 -1.21 6.90 7.36
C GLY A 108 -2.68 6.47 7.40
N GLU A 109 -3.03 5.46 6.62
CA GLU A 109 -4.39 4.96 6.48
C GLU A 109 -4.64 3.69 7.30
N GLU A 110 -5.91 3.35 7.46
CA GLU A 110 -6.31 2.11 8.16
C GLU A 110 -6.26 0.89 7.25
N TRP A 111 -6.47 1.09 5.95
CA TRP A 111 -6.36 0.06 4.94
C TRP A 111 -4.92 -0.08 4.49
N ILE A 112 -4.41 -1.31 4.57
CA ILE A 112 -3.05 -1.68 4.19
C ILE A 112 -3.11 -2.55 2.96
N LEU A 113 -2.38 -2.16 1.92
CA LEU A 113 -1.89 -3.05 0.88
C LEU A 113 -0.44 -3.41 1.21
N SER A 114 -0.19 -4.60 1.74
CA SER A 114 1.17 -5.08 2.01
C SER A 114 1.67 -5.78 0.76
N ILE A 115 2.81 -5.39 0.19
CA ILE A 115 3.45 -6.07 -0.97
C ILE A 115 4.96 -6.06 -0.80
N ASP A 116 5.67 -6.92 -1.51
CA ASP A 116 7.14 -6.96 -1.50
C ASP A 116 7.73 -6.04 -2.60
N ALA A 117 9.03 -5.74 -2.52
CA ALA A 117 9.67 -4.73 -3.39
C ALA A 117 9.82 -5.15 -4.87
N ASP A 118 9.61 -6.42 -5.17
CA ASP A 118 9.60 -7.04 -6.50
C ASP A 118 8.18 -7.39 -6.99
N GLU A 119 7.15 -6.87 -6.30
CA GLU A 119 5.73 -7.07 -6.61
C GLU A 119 5.11 -5.79 -7.18
N ALA A 120 4.40 -5.87 -8.31
CA ALA A 120 3.72 -4.73 -8.94
C ALA A 120 2.21 -4.96 -9.08
N VAL A 121 1.41 -3.90 -8.93
CA VAL A 121 -0.05 -3.95 -9.08
C VAL A 121 -0.43 -3.78 -10.54
N ASP A 122 -1.18 -4.75 -11.11
CA ASP A 122 -1.73 -4.57 -12.46
C ASP A 122 -2.92 -3.59 -12.49
N GLU A 123 -3.23 -3.08 -13.68
CA GLU A 123 -4.28 -2.07 -13.83
C GLU A 123 -5.66 -2.60 -13.41
N SER A 124 -5.95 -3.89 -13.63
CA SER A 124 -7.20 -4.51 -13.22
C SER A 124 -7.35 -4.53 -11.69
N LEU A 125 -6.26 -4.81 -10.97
CA LEU A 125 -6.24 -4.82 -9.51
C LEU A 125 -6.35 -3.41 -8.98
N LYS A 126 -5.61 -2.46 -9.56
CA LYS A 126 -5.73 -1.03 -9.22
C LYS A 126 -7.18 -0.56 -9.28
N GLN A 127 -7.86 -0.78 -10.40
CA GLN A 127 -9.26 -0.36 -10.58
C GLN A 127 -10.19 -1.09 -9.59
N SER A 128 -9.92 -2.37 -9.32
CA SER A 128 -10.73 -3.13 -8.38
C SER A 128 -10.59 -2.63 -6.94
N ILE A 129 -9.38 -2.26 -6.51
CA ILE A 129 -9.13 -1.67 -5.19
C ILE A 129 -9.81 -0.30 -5.09
N LEU A 130 -9.63 0.56 -6.10
CA LEU A 130 -10.24 1.90 -6.11
C LEU A 130 -11.78 1.83 -6.06
N ALA A 131 -12.39 0.78 -6.60
CA ALA A 131 -13.84 0.58 -6.56
C ALA A 131 -14.37 0.11 -5.19
N LEU A 132 -13.50 -0.29 -4.25
CA LEU A 132 -13.92 -0.67 -2.90
C LEU A 132 -14.34 0.56 -2.09
N THR A 133 -15.28 0.34 -1.17
CA THR A 133 -15.66 1.35 -0.17
C THR A 133 -14.88 1.08 1.11
N GLY A 134 -14.16 2.07 1.62
CA GLY A 134 -13.30 1.92 2.81
C GLY A 134 -14.02 1.66 4.14
N GLY A 135 -15.35 1.61 4.15
CA GLY A 135 -16.16 1.54 5.37
C GLY A 135 -16.36 0.14 5.96
N ASP A 136 -16.08 -0.94 5.22
CA ASP A 136 -16.22 -2.32 5.69
C ASP A 136 -14.89 -2.87 6.23
N ASP A 137 -14.56 -2.57 7.49
CA ASP A 137 -13.35 -3.06 8.15
C ASP A 137 -13.39 -4.55 8.54
N GLN A 138 -14.49 -5.25 8.24
CA GLN A 138 -14.68 -6.68 8.50
C GLN A 138 -14.32 -7.56 7.29
N THR A 139 -13.85 -6.98 6.19
CA THR A 139 -13.39 -7.73 5.03
C THR A 139 -11.86 -7.67 4.91
N ALA A 140 -11.24 -8.82 4.59
CA ALA A 140 -9.87 -8.90 4.09
C ALA A 140 -9.89 -9.46 2.66
N TYR A 141 -9.03 -8.92 1.80
CA TYR A 141 -9.02 -9.28 0.37
C TYR A 141 -7.81 -10.14 0.03
N LYS A 142 -8.11 -11.23 -0.67
CA LYS A 142 -7.15 -12.13 -1.28
C LYS A 142 -6.89 -11.71 -2.73
N LEU A 143 -5.63 -11.50 -3.05
CA LEU A 143 -5.15 -11.03 -4.35
C LEU A 143 -4.55 -12.20 -5.12
N ASN A 144 -4.73 -12.23 -6.43
CA ASN A 144 -4.10 -13.22 -7.30
C ASN A 144 -2.65 -12.84 -7.58
N PHE A 145 -1.77 -13.82 -7.66
CA PHE A 145 -0.35 -13.63 -7.95
C PHE A 145 0.00 -14.26 -9.29
N HIS A 146 0.61 -13.46 -10.15
CA HIS A 146 1.25 -13.90 -11.38
C HIS A 146 2.75 -13.84 -11.19
N THR A 147 3.36 -14.99 -10.92
CA THR A 147 4.81 -15.07 -10.75
C THR A 147 5.52 -15.15 -12.10
N PHE A 148 6.59 -14.36 -12.23
CA PHE A 148 7.47 -14.33 -13.39
C PHE A 148 8.87 -14.79 -13.00
N PHE A 149 9.47 -15.57 -13.90
CA PHE A 149 10.88 -15.91 -13.88
C PHE A 149 11.52 -15.35 -15.14
N GLY A 150 12.36 -14.33 -14.97
CA GLY A 150 12.70 -13.40 -16.05
C GLY A 150 11.43 -12.83 -16.71
N SER A 151 11.32 -12.95 -18.03
CA SER A 151 10.14 -12.49 -18.79
C SER A 151 9.01 -13.52 -18.90
N LYS A 152 9.20 -14.74 -18.36
CA LYS A 152 8.24 -15.84 -18.53
C LYS A 152 7.35 -15.99 -17.31
N ARG A 153 6.04 -15.89 -17.54
CA ARG A 153 5.04 -16.19 -16.51
C ARG A 153 4.98 -17.69 -16.22
N ILE A 154 5.04 -18.05 -14.94
CA ILE A 154 4.79 -19.40 -14.45
C ILE A 154 3.27 -19.60 -14.37
N ARG A 155 2.76 -20.63 -15.07
CA ARG A 155 1.30 -20.88 -15.20
C ARG A 155 0.82 -22.17 -14.53
N PHE A 156 1.74 -23.10 -14.28
CA PHE A 156 1.44 -24.44 -13.79
C PHE A 156 2.23 -24.71 -12.51
N GLY A 157 1.77 -25.66 -11.69
CA GLY A 157 2.36 -25.96 -10.38
C GLY A 157 1.89 -24.99 -9.29
N ALA A 158 2.57 -25.03 -8.13
CA ALA A 158 2.18 -24.30 -6.93
C ALA A 158 2.05 -22.77 -7.15
N TRP A 159 2.81 -22.21 -8.09
CA TRP A 159 2.85 -20.76 -8.34
C TRP A 159 1.90 -20.29 -9.47
N GLY A 160 1.19 -21.22 -10.13
CA GLY A 160 0.33 -20.88 -11.27
C GLY A 160 -1.02 -20.25 -10.89
N LYS A 161 -1.45 -20.43 -9.64
CA LYS A 161 -2.74 -19.97 -9.09
C LYS A 161 -2.58 -19.47 -7.66
N ASP A 162 -1.45 -18.83 -7.39
CA ASP A 162 -1.14 -18.40 -6.04
C ASP A 162 -2.00 -17.20 -5.64
N LYS A 163 -2.45 -17.18 -4.38
CA LYS A 163 -3.37 -16.16 -3.88
C LYS A 163 -3.11 -15.85 -2.41
N HIS A 164 -2.80 -14.59 -2.12
CA HIS A 164 -2.43 -14.13 -0.77
C HIS A 164 -3.35 -13.04 -0.26
N ILE A 165 -3.62 -13.04 1.04
CA ILE A 165 -4.32 -11.94 1.69
C ILE A 165 -3.30 -10.82 1.90
N ARG A 166 -3.52 -9.71 1.18
CA ARG A 166 -2.55 -8.61 1.09
C ARG A 166 -3.22 -7.23 1.25
N LEU A 167 -4.55 -7.16 1.18
CA LEU A 167 -5.32 -5.94 1.43
C LEU A 167 -6.28 -6.14 2.62
N PHE A 168 -6.10 -5.37 3.69
CA PHE A 168 -6.83 -5.55 4.95
C PHE A 168 -6.82 -4.29 5.82
N ASN A 169 -7.70 -4.22 6.83
CA ASN A 169 -7.66 -3.15 7.83
C ASN A 169 -6.71 -3.48 8.99
N ARG A 170 -5.72 -2.62 9.25
CA ARG A 170 -4.66 -2.83 10.27
C ARG A 170 -5.15 -2.90 11.71
N LYS A 171 -6.38 -2.46 11.99
CA LYS A 171 -6.99 -2.58 13.32
C LYS A 171 -7.47 -3.99 13.62
N LYS A 172 -7.68 -4.80 12.57
CA LYS A 172 -8.26 -6.15 12.68
C LYS A 172 -7.29 -7.25 12.27
N VAL A 173 -6.28 -6.91 11.48
CA VAL A 173 -5.36 -7.87 10.87
C VAL A 173 -3.91 -7.42 11.06
N ARG A 174 -3.05 -8.33 11.49
CA ARG A 174 -1.59 -8.13 11.71
C ARG A 174 -0.81 -9.37 11.31
N TRP A 175 0.47 -9.21 11.01
CA TRP A 175 1.37 -10.36 10.83
C TRP A 175 1.74 -10.97 12.19
N ASN A 176 1.93 -12.28 12.26
CA ASN A 176 2.53 -12.92 13.43
C ASN A 176 4.06 -12.81 13.42
N ASP A 177 4.69 -13.19 14.53
CA ASP A 177 6.15 -13.14 14.71
C ASP A 177 6.86 -14.44 14.28
N ALA A 178 6.25 -15.24 13.39
CA ALA A 178 6.86 -16.47 12.91
C ALA A 178 8.13 -16.17 12.10
N ALA A 179 9.21 -16.92 12.35
CA ALA A 179 10.52 -16.69 11.72
C ALA A 179 10.53 -16.99 10.21
N VAL A 180 9.71 -17.96 9.78
CA VAL A 180 9.46 -18.35 8.38
C VAL A 180 7.98 -18.71 8.22
N HIS A 181 7.41 -18.45 7.04
CA HIS A 181 5.98 -18.63 6.77
C HIS A 181 5.10 -17.81 7.73
N GLU A 182 5.33 -16.51 7.79
CA GLU A 182 4.48 -15.60 8.54
C GLU A 182 3.02 -15.71 8.07
N ASN A 183 2.11 -15.63 9.03
CA ASN A 183 0.67 -15.70 8.76
C ASN A 183 -0.01 -14.45 9.32
N LEU A 184 -1.11 -14.07 8.69
CA LEU A 184 -1.96 -13.01 9.20
C LEU A 184 -2.80 -13.53 10.37
N VAL A 185 -2.67 -12.87 11.52
CA VAL A 185 -3.56 -12.99 12.67
C VAL A 185 -4.72 -12.03 12.44
N MET A 186 -5.94 -12.54 12.51
CA MET A 186 -7.16 -11.80 12.21
C MET A 186 -8.10 -11.84 13.41
N SER A 187 -8.82 -10.74 13.63
CA SER A 187 -9.93 -10.70 14.58
C SER A 187 -11.03 -11.68 14.17
N GLU A 188 -11.82 -12.14 15.15
CA GLU A 188 -12.98 -13.00 14.87
C GLU A 188 -13.98 -12.29 13.96
N GLY A 189 -14.59 -13.04 13.03
CA GLY A 189 -15.62 -12.53 12.12
C GLY A 189 -15.10 -11.91 10.82
N ILE A 190 -13.79 -11.88 10.57
CA ILE A 190 -13.23 -11.38 9.30
C ILE A 190 -13.70 -12.24 8.12
N ILE A 191 -14.29 -11.59 7.13
CA ILE A 191 -14.74 -12.20 5.88
C ILE A 191 -13.62 -12.09 4.85
N ILE A 192 -13.21 -13.21 4.27
CA ILE A 192 -12.21 -13.23 3.20
C ILE A 192 -12.92 -13.16 1.85
N LYS A 193 -12.63 -12.13 1.05
CA LYS A 193 -13.12 -11.98 -0.33
C LYS A 193 -11.96 -12.01 -1.31
N GLU A 194 -12.23 -12.47 -2.53
CA GLU A 194 -11.28 -12.31 -3.63
C GLU A 194 -11.54 -10.99 -4.36
N ILE A 195 -10.48 -10.40 -4.88
CA ILE A 195 -10.55 -9.20 -5.71
C ILE A 195 -10.00 -9.49 -7.11
N ALA A 196 -10.59 -8.86 -8.13
CA ALA A 196 -10.15 -9.03 -9.51
C ALA A 196 -8.79 -8.33 -9.74
N GLY A 197 -8.06 -8.81 -10.75
CA GLY A 197 -6.70 -8.36 -11.05
C GLY A 197 -5.62 -9.14 -10.29
N ASN A 198 -4.36 -8.72 -10.49
CA ASN A 198 -3.19 -9.49 -10.08
C ASN A 198 -2.06 -8.60 -9.53
N ILE A 199 -1.33 -9.18 -8.57
CA ILE A 199 0.05 -8.82 -8.28
C ILE A 199 0.96 -9.53 -9.30
N LEU A 200 1.84 -8.77 -9.94
CA LEU A 200 2.90 -9.27 -10.81
C LEU A 200 4.15 -9.42 -9.94
N HIS A 201 4.55 -10.66 -9.65
CA HIS A 201 5.65 -10.97 -8.74
C HIS A 201 6.88 -11.43 -9.53
N TYR A 202 7.99 -10.71 -9.42
CA TYR A 202 9.18 -10.88 -10.24
C TYR A 202 10.35 -11.47 -9.44
N THR A 203 10.25 -12.75 -9.12
CA THR A 203 11.19 -13.45 -8.21
C THR A 203 12.67 -13.36 -8.57
N SER A 204 13.05 -13.61 -9.82
CA SER A 204 14.46 -13.69 -10.22
C SER A 204 14.62 -13.61 -11.74
N ASN A 205 15.73 -13.03 -12.20
CA ASN A 205 16.05 -12.85 -13.61
C ASN A 205 16.81 -14.04 -14.21
N SER A 206 17.42 -14.90 -13.39
CA SER A 206 18.17 -16.05 -13.87
C SER A 206 18.27 -17.18 -12.84
N ILE A 207 18.59 -18.41 -13.29
CA ILE A 207 18.83 -19.56 -12.39
C ILE A 207 20.04 -19.29 -11.48
N ALA A 208 21.01 -18.50 -11.94
CA ALA A 208 22.20 -18.15 -11.17
C ALA A 208 21.87 -17.24 -9.97
N ASP A 209 20.80 -16.45 -10.06
CA ASP A 209 20.34 -15.56 -8.99
C ASP A 209 19.38 -16.26 -8.00
N TYR A 210 18.98 -17.50 -8.28
CA TYR A 210 18.02 -18.28 -7.47
C TYR A 210 18.69 -19.26 -6.49
N GLN A 211 20.03 -19.32 -6.44
CA GLN A 211 20.79 -20.25 -5.58
C GLN A 211 21.13 -19.68 -4.21
#